data_AF-A0A1H8P9J2-F1
#
_entry.id   AF-A0A1H8P9J2-F1
#
_cell.length_a   1.000
_cell.length_b   1.000
_cell.length_c   1.000
_cell.angle_alpha   90.00
_cell.angle_beta   90.00
_cell.angle_gamma   90.00
#
_symmetry.space_group_name_H-M   'P 1'
#
loop_
_entity.id
_entity.type
_entity.pdbx_description
1 polymer ?
#
loop_
_entity_poly.entity_id
_entity_poly.type
_entity_poly.pdbx_seq_one_letter_code
_entity_poly.pdbx_strand_id
1 'polypeptide(L)' 'MTEFEPGDDAIALMVDVARTGGRDLNAAQRRDLNHLVSRGLVAVDEASNSCEVTPKGQALLDQRGVGVNEA' A
#
# COMPACT_ATOMS: atom_id res chain seq x y z
N MET A 1 -1.43 16.25 15.34
CA MET A 1 -1.89 15.25 14.35
C MET A 1 -1.00 14.05 14.54
N THR A 2 -1.51 12.90 15.00
CA THR A 2 -0.69 11.70 15.20
C THR A 2 -0.21 11.21 13.85
N GLU A 3 1.10 11.31 13.62
CA GLU A 3 1.78 10.70 12.49
C GLU A 3 1.49 9.19 12.53
N PHE A 4 0.74 8.70 11.55
CA PHE A 4 0.53 7.28 11.40
C PHE A 4 1.79 6.70 10.79
N GLU A 5 2.59 6.02 11.61
CA GLU A 5 3.71 5.23 11.14
C GLU A 5 3.20 3.82 10.81
N PRO A 6 2.98 3.48 9.53
CA PRO A 6 2.67 2.10 9.16
C PRO A 6 3.82 1.19 9.61
N GLY A 7 3.49 0.08 10.27
CA GLY A 7 4.44 -0.96 10.64
C GLY A 7 5.02 -1.66 9.40
N ASP A 8 6.07 -2.45 9.59
CA ASP A 8 6.79 -3.11 8.50
C ASP A 8 5.89 -4.02 7.64
N ASP A 9 4.89 -4.69 8.22
CA ASP A 9 3.88 -5.46 7.49
C ASP A 9 3.05 -4.61 6.52
N ALA A 10 2.68 -3.39 6.94
CA ALA A 10 1.92 -2.47 6.12
C ALA A 10 2.75 -1.89 4.97
N ILE A 11 4.05 -1.66 5.21
CA ILE A 11 5.01 -1.29 4.17
C ILE A 11 5.18 -2.43 3.17
N ALA A 12 5.40 -3.65 3.65
CA ALA A 12 5.53 -4.84 2.79
C ALA A 12 4.29 -5.06 1.92
N LEU A 13 3.09 -4.85 2.49
CA LEU A 13 1.84 -4.90 1.75
C LEU A 13 1.74 -3.81 0.66
N MET A 14 2.16 -2.58 0.95
CA MET A 14 2.19 -1.51 -0.05
C MET A 14 3.15 -1.83 -1.20
N VAL A 15 4.30 -2.43 -0.91
CA VAL A 15 5.25 -2.90 -1.92
C VAL A 15 4.63 -4.01 -2.78
N ASP A 16 3.95 -4.97 -2.15
CA ASP A 16 3.25 -6.02 -2.88
C ASP A 16 2.18 -5.44 -3.80
N VAL A 17 1.36 -4.50 -3.30
CA VAL A 17 0.36 -3.79 -4.10
C VAL A 17 1.01 -3.06 -5.28
N ALA A 18 2.13 -2.36 -5.07
CA ALA A 18 2.84 -1.67 -6.15
C ALA A 18 3.36 -2.63 -7.23
N ARG A 19 3.77 -3.85 -6.85
CA ARG A 19 4.32 -4.86 -7.78
C ARG A 19 3.26 -5.71 -8.47
N THR A 20 2.23 -6.12 -7.74
CA THR A 20 1.26 -7.13 -8.18
C THR A 20 -0.11 -6.54 -8.51
N GLY A 21 -0.34 -5.28 -8.17
CA GLY A 21 -1.66 -4.63 -8.24
C GLY A 21 -2.63 -5.14 -7.18
N GLY A 22 -2.14 -5.78 -6.11
CA GLY A 22 -2.98 -6.33 -5.03
C GLY A 22 -3.82 -7.55 -5.45
N ARG A 23 -3.36 -8.30 -6.46
CA ARG A 23 -4.10 -9.45 -7.03
C ARG A 23 -4.13 -10.68 -6.13
N ASP A 24 -3.15 -10.85 -5.26
CA ASP A 24 -2.98 -12.08 -4.46
C ASP A 24 -3.15 -11.85 -2.94
N LEU A 25 -4.00 -10.89 -2.57
CA LEU A 25 -4.17 -10.53 -1.16
C LEU A 25 -5.10 -11.49 -0.42
N ASN A 26 -4.60 -12.09 0.65
CA ASN A 26 -5.40 -12.91 1.57
C ASN A 26 -6.31 -12.05 2.48
N ALA A 27 -7.20 -12.70 3.24
CA ALA A 27 -8.17 -12.00 4.09
C ALA A 27 -7.54 -11.13 5.20
N ALA A 28 -6.35 -11.47 5.69
CA ALA A 28 -5.62 -10.64 6.64
C ALA A 28 -5.02 -9.40 5.94
N GLN A 29 -4.33 -9.61 4.82
CA GLN A 29 -3.77 -8.53 4.00
C GLN A 29 -4.86 -7.58 3.49
N ARG A 30 -6.07 -8.07 3.19
CA ARG A 30 -7.22 -7.24 2.79
C ARG A 30 -7.70 -6.32 3.93
N ARG A 31 -7.52 -6.69 5.20
CA ARG A 31 -7.83 -5.82 6.34
C ARG A 31 -6.81 -4.70 6.45
N ASP A 32 -5.52 -5.05 6.33
CA ASP A 32 -4.44 -4.06 6.34
C ASP A 32 -4.54 -3.12 5.14
N LEU A 33 -4.89 -3.63 3.96
CA LEU A 33 -5.17 -2.85 2.76
C LEU A 33 -6.29 -1.84 3.01
N ASN A 34 -7.42 -2.26 3.59
CA ASN A 34 -8.52 -1.35 3.90
C ASN A 34 -8.08 -0.22 4.85
N HIS A 35 -7.18 -0.53 5.79
CA HIS A 35 -6.62 0.49 6.67
C HIS A 35 -5.71 1.47 5.90
N LEU A 36 -4.88 0.98 4.97
CA LEU A 36 -4.06 1.81 4.08
C LEU A 36 -4.91 2.70 3.15
N VAL A 37 -6.02 2.17 2.64
CA VAL A 37 -6.98 2.90 1.81
C VAL A 37 -7.67 4.00 2.62
N SER A 38 -8.11 3.70 3.84
CA SER A 38 -8.69 4.69 4.75
C SER A 38 -7.72 5.84 5.07
N ARG A 39 -6.41 5.58 5.04
CA ARG A 39 -5.34 6.58 5.23
C ARG A 39 -4.97 7.33 3.95
N GLY A 40 -5.52 6.93 2.81
CA GLY A 40 -5.22 7.48 1.48
C GLY A 40 -3.84 7.10 0.95
N LEU A 41 -3.24 6.01 1.44
CA LEU A 41 -1.93 5.52 1.00
C LEU A 41 -2.05 4.56 -0.20
N VAL A 42 -3.19 3.91 -0.34
CA VAL A 42 -3.52 3.00 -1.44
C VAL A 42 -4.89 3.38 -1.98
N ALA A 43 -5.06 3.31 -3.30
CA ALA A 43 -6.33 3.42 -3.99
C ALA A 43 -6.77 2.02 -4.45
N VAL A 44 -8.06 1.74 -4.36
CA VAL A 44 -8.66 0.51 -4.87
C VAL A 44 -9.59 0.89 -6.01
N ASP A 45 -9.38 0.26 -7.15
CA ASP A 45 -10.30 0.30 -8.28
C ASP A 45 -11.27 -0.88 -8.16
N GLU A 46 -12.50 -0.59 -7.75
CA GLU A 46 -13.53 -1.63 -7.57
C GLU A 46 -13.94 -2.26 -8.91
N ALA A 47 -13.83 -1.52 -10.01
CA ALA A 47 -14.20 -1.99 -11.34
C ALA A 47 -13.26 -3.10 -11.85
N SER A 48 -11.97 -2.99 -11.58
CA SER A 48 -10.93 -3.94 -12.01
C SER A 48 -10.45 -4.86 -10.90
N ASN A 49 -10.96 -4.67 -9.66
CA ASN A 49 -10.45 -5.28 -8.44
C ASN A 49 -8.93 -5.09 -8.26
N SER A 50 -8.40 -3.97 -8.78
CA SER A 50 -6.98 -3.65 -8.76
C SER A 50 -6.69 -2.65 -7.65
N CYS A 51 -5.49 -2.72 -7.09
CA CYS A 51 -5.01 -1.78 -6.08
C CYS A 51 -3.79 -1.05 -6.61
N GLU A 52 -3.66 0.24 -6.31
CA GLU A 52 -2.52 1.06 -6.70
C GLU A 52 -2.05 1.92 -5.53
N VAL A 53 -0.74 2.07 -5.37
CA VAL A 53 -0.16 2.95 -4.35
C VAL A 53 -0.37 4.41 -4.77
N THR A 54 -0.95 5.23 -3.88
CA THR A 54 -1.18 6.65 -4.18
C THR A 54 0.15 7.43 -4.12
N PRO A 55 0.21 8.67 -4.65
CA PRO A 55 1.39 9.53 -4.49
C PRO A 55 1.80 9.73 -3.02
N LYS A 56 0.82 9.74 -2.10
CA LYS A 56 1.07 9.82 -0.65
C LYS A 56 1.70 8.53 -0.12
N GLY A 57 1.22 7.37 -0.56
CA GLY A 57 1.83 6.09 -0.23
C GLY A 57 3.26 5.97 -0.77
N GLN A 58 3.49 6.44 -2.00
CA GLN A 58 4.81 6.44 -2.62
C GLN A 58 5.81 7.29 -1.85
N ALA A 59 5.41 8.50 -1.43
CA ALA A 59 6.24 9.37 -0.59
C ALA A 59 6.57 8.73 0.76
N LEU A 60 5.66 7.90 1.30
CA LEU A 60 5.90 7.17 2.55
C LEU A 60 6.91 6.04 2.35
N LEU A 61 6.80 5.28 1.25
CA LEU A 61 7.78 4.25 0.89
C LEU A 61 9.17 4.85 0.70
N ASP A 62 9.26 6.00 0.01
CA ASP A 62 10.50 6.72 -0.23
C ASP A 62 11.15 7.19 1.08
N GLN A 63 10.37 7.76 2.00
CA GLN A 63 10.83 8.12 3.36
C GLN A 63 11.35 6.92 4.16
N ARG A 64 10.84 5.72 3.89
CA ARG A 64 11.31 4.47 4.52
C ARG A 64 12.51 3.85 3.79
N GLY A 65 13.00 4.46 2.70
CA GLY A 65 14.07 3.92 1.86
C GLY A 65 13.64 2.73 1.01
N VAL A 66 12.33 2.53 0.82
CA VAL A 66 11.76 1.43 0.05
C VAL A 66 11.51 1.90 -1.37
N GLY A 67 12.55 1.81 -2.21
CA GLY A 67 12.48 2.05 -3.64
C GLY A 67 11.69 0.94 -4.34
N VAL A 68 10.38 1.11 -4.51
CA VAL A 68 9.55 0.21 -5.34
C VAL A 68 9.88 0.31 -6.85
N ASN A 69 10.76 1.23 -7.24
CA ASN A 69 11.10 1.53 -8.64
C ASN A 69 12.53 1.12 -9.04
N GLU A 70 13.20 0.22 -8.29
CA GLU A 70 14.48 -0.35 -8.72
C GLU A 70 14.28 -1.72 -9.40
N ALA A 71 14.45 -1.69 -10.73
CA ALA A 71 14.56 -2.77 -11.72
C ALA A 71 13.29 -3.53 -12.17
#